data_AF-A0ABC8US76-F1
#
_entry.id   AF-A0ABC8US76-F1
#
_cell.length_a   1.000
_cell.length_b   1.000
_cell.length_c   1.000
_cell.angle_alpha   90.00
_cell.angle_beta   90.00
_cell.angle_gamma   90.00
#
_symmetry.space_group_name_H-M   'P 1'
#
loop_
_entity.id
_entity.type
_entity.pdbx_description
1 polymer ?
#
loop_
_entity_poly.entity_id
_entity_poly.type
_entity_poly.pdbx_seq_one_letter_code
_entity_poly.pdbx_strand_id
1 'polypeptide(L)'
;MFLCGQEIVNYICDDDDIKAISFVGSNNHSTPPKPILFYPGLESGMHIYARAAARGKRVQSNIGAKNHAIVMPDASADATLDALVAAGFGAAGQREEELVARAKALKVNAGTEAGADLGPVISKEVKDQICKLVQSGVDSGARLVLDGRNTVVYHAFLYHLIMCALVFA
;
A
#
# COMPACT_ATOMS: atom_id res chain seq x y z
N MET A 1 -12.39 0.70 -16.10
CA MET A 1 -12.83 0.69 -14.69
C MET A 1 -14.09 -0.16 -14.62
N PHE A 2 -13.96 -1.43 -14.25
CA PHE A 2 -15.11 -2.33 -14.13
C PHE A 2 -15.60 -2.30 -12.67
N LEU A 3 -16.81 -1.78 -12.46
CA LEU A 3 -17.56 -1.84 -11.21
C LEU A 3 -18.02 -3.29 -10.98
N CYS A 4 -17.10 -4.18 -10.63
CA CYS A 4 -17.36 -5.60 -10.78
C CYS A 4 -16.89 -6.37 -9.55
N GLY A 5 -17.86 -6.96 -8.84
CA GLY A 5 -17.62 -7.86 -7.71
C GLY A 5 -16.99 -9.18 -8.14
N GLN A 6 -16.70 -10.02 -7.15
CA GLN A 6 -15.98 -11.29 -7.32
C GLN A 6 -16.60 -12.23 -8.37
N GLU A 7 -17.93 -12.19 -8.53
CA GLU A 7 -18.66 -12.97 -9.54
C GLU A 7 -18.23 -12.68 -10.98
N ILE A 8 -18.02 -11.41 -11.30
CA ILE A 8 -17.63 -11.01 -12.66
C ILE A 8 -16.16 -11.36 -12.91
N VAL A 9 -15.31 -11.29 -11.88
CA VAL A 9 -13.94 -11.76 -11.95
C VAL A 9 -13.89 -13.27 -12.23
N ASN A 10 -14.74 -14.05 -11.56
CA ASN A 10 -14.86 -15.48 -11.80
C ASN A 10 -15.35 -15.78 -13.22
N TYR A 11 -16.36 -15.05 -13.68
CA TYR A 11 -16.86 -15.16 -15.06
C TYR A 11 -15.75 -14.92 -16.07
N ILE A 12 -14.96 -13.84 -15.91
CA ILE A 12 -13.81 -13.53 -16.77
C ILE A 12 -12.78 -14.68 -16.78
N CYS A 13 -12.56 -15.31 -15.62
CA CYS A 13 -11.65 -16.45 -15.52
C CYS A 13 -12.19 -17.70 -16.19
N ASP A 14 -13.51 -17.85 -16.34
CA ASP A 14 -14.16 -19.06 -16.86
C ASP A 14 -14.54 -18.96 -18.34
N ASP A 15 -14.84 -17.77 -18.84
CA ASP A 15 -15.32 -17.52 -20.19
C ASP A 15 -14.30 -17.97 -21.24
N ASP A 16 -14.63 -18.97 -22.06
CA ASP A 16 -13.72 -19.61 -23.01
C ASP A 16 -13.25 -18.66 -24.13
N ASP A 17 -13.94 -17.54 -24.40
CA ASP A 17 -13.54 -16.55 -25.40
C ASP A 17 -12.36 -15.71 -24.93
N ILE A 18 -12.16 -15.59 -23.62
CA ILE A 18 -11.06 -14.83 -23.02
C ILE A 18 -9.76 -15.66 -23.06
N LYS A 19 -8.77 -15.25 -23.84
CA LYS A 19 -7.52 -16.02 -24.03
C LYS A 19 -6.38 -15.65 -23.07
N ALA A 20 -6.45 -14.45 -22.49
CA ALA A 20 -5.42 -13.95 -21.57
C ALA A 20 -6.01 -13.01 -20.52
N ILE A 21 -5.41 -12.98 -19.34
CA ILE A 21 -5.82 -12.14 -18.20
C ILE A 21 -4.58 -11.43 -17.65
N SER A 22 -4.68 -10.11 -17.45
CA SER A 22 -3.71 -9.32 -16.70
C SER A 22 -4.40 -8.72 -15.49
N PHE A 23 -3.90 -9.03 -14.30
CA PHE A 23 -4.44 -8.57 -13.03
C PHE A 23 -3.41 -7.73 -12.28
N VAL A 24 -3.87 -6.63 -11.68
CA VAL A 24 -3.09 -5.80 -10.76
C VAL A 24 -3.95 -5.56 -9.53
N GLY A 25 -3.45 -5.92 -8.34
CA GLY A 25 -4.22 -5.77 -7.12
C GLY A 25 -3.45 -6.12 -5.86
N SER A 26 -4.18 -6.25 -4.76
CA SER A 26 -3.60 -6.54 -3.44
C SER A 26 -3.47 -8.04 -3.19
N ASN A 27 -2.49 -8.40 -2.35
CA ASN A 27 -2.38 -9.71 -1.73
C ASN A 27 -3.27 -9.85 -0.48
N ASN A 28 -3.93 -8.79 -0.02
CA ASN A 28 -4.65 -8.84 1.26
C ASN A 28 -6.15 -9.09 1.10
N HIS A 29 -6.68 -9.90 2.02
CA HIS A 29 -8.11 -10.15 2.20
C HIS A 29 -8.76 -8.90 2.81
N SER A 30 -9.57 -8.17 2.04
CA SER A 30 -10.35 -7.03 2.55
C SER A 30 -11.58 -7.45 3.37
N THR A 31 -11.75 -8.74 3.63
CA THR A 31 -12.82 -9.30 4.46
C THR A 31 -12.23 -10.14 5.60
N PRO A 32 -12.87 -10.24 6.77
CA PRO A 32 -12.47 -11.20 7.80
C PRO A 32 -12.59 -12.63 7.25
N PRO A 33 -11.75 -13.58 7.72
CA PRO A 33 -11.78 -14.97 7.24
C PRO A 33 -13.17 -15.56 7.45
N LYS A 34 -13.88 -15.86 6.36
CA LYS A 34 -15.12 -16.64 6.43
C LYS A 34 -14.75 -18.10 6.69
N PRO A 35 -15.34 -18.76 7.71
CA PRO A 35 -15.07 -20.16 7.95
C PRO A 35 -15.75 -21.00 6.87
N ILE A 36 -15.07 -22.05 6.43
CA ILE A 36 -15.60 -23.12 5.57
C ILE A 36 -15.80 -22.72 4.11
N LEU A 37 -14.69 -22.56 3.40
CA LEU A 37 -14.53 -23.09 2.04
C LEU A 37 -13.06 -23.47 1.87
N PHE A 38 -12.83 -24.58 1.20
CA PHE A 38 -11.63 -25.43 1.22
C PHE A 38 -10.35 -24.81 0.60
N TYR A 39 -10.21 -23.49 0.64
CA TYR A 39 -9.01 -22.73 0.28
C TYR A 39 -8.85 -21.55 1.26
N PRO A 40 -8.27 -21.79 2.46
CA PRO A 40 -8.02 -20.70 3.38
C PRO A 40 -6.91 -19.81 2.79
N GLY A 41 -7.27 -18.58 2.38
CA GLY A 41 -6.30 -17.53 2.10
C GLY A 41 -5.77 -17.41 0.67
N LEU A 42 -6.50 -17.80 -0.38
CA LEU A 42 -6.10 -17.36 -1.72
C LEU A 42 -6.38 -15.85 -1.90
N GLU A 43 -5.29 -15.12 -1.92
CA GLU A 43 -5.18 -13.72 -2.30
C GLU A 43 -5.85 -13.49 -3.67
N SER A 44 -6.53 -12.36 -3.87
CA SER A 44 -7.31 -12.10 -5.11
C SER A 44 -6.51 -12.36 -6.39
N GLY A 45 -5.23 -11.98 -6.40
CA GLY A 45 -4.35 -12.26 -7.53
C GLY A 45 -3.93 -13.72 -7.68
N MET A 46 -3.76 -14.47 -6.59
CA MET A 46 -3.50 -15.91 -6.64
C MET A 46 -4.73 -16.69 -7.07
N HIS A 47 -5.93 -16.29 -6.62
CA HIS A 47 -7.21 -16.88 -7.03
C HIS A 47 -7.41 -16.77 -8.54
N ILE A 48 -7.22 -15.57 -9.09
CA ILE A 48 -7.32 -15.32 -10.54
C ILE A 48 -6.28 -16.14 -11.30
N TYR A 49 -5.02 -16.15 -10.83
CA TYR A 49 -3.95 -16.91 -11.46
C TYR A 49 -4.27 -18.40 -11.49
N ALA A 50 -4.62 -19.01 -10.35
CA ALA A 50 -4.91 -20.44 -10.25
C ALA A 50 -6.13 -20.83 -11.10
N ARG A 51 -7.23 -20.08 -11.01
CA ARG A 51 -8.48 -20.40 -11.72
C ARG A 51 -8.32 -20.29 -13.24
N ALA A 52 -7.72 -19.20 -13.71
CA ALA A 52 -7.58 -18.96 -15.15
C ALA A 52 -6.47 -19.82 -15.79
N ALA A 53 -5.36 -20.07 -15.07
CA ALA A 53 -4.31 -20.97 -15.55
C ALA A 53 -4.81 -22.42 -15.66
N ALA A 54 -5.69 -22.88 -14.75
CA ALA A 54 -6.32 -24.19 -14.83
C ALA A 54 -7.15 -24.40 -16.11
N ARG A 55 -7.61 -23.31 -16.74
CA ARG A 55 -8.31 -23.32 -18.04
C ARG A 55 -7.41 -23.09 -19.24
N GLY A 56 -6.08 -23.11 -19.06
CA GLY A 56 -5.10 -22.94 -20.12
C GLY A 56 -4.94 -21.50 -20.63
N LYS A 57 -5.45 -20.50 -19.90
CA LYS A 57 -5.32 -19.08 -20.27
C LYS A 57 -3.92 -18.58 -19.91
N ARG A 58 -3.40 -17.61 -20.68
CA ARG A 58 -2.18 -16.88 -20.28
C ARG A 58 -2.55 -15.89 -19.18
N VAL A 59 -1.85 -15.93 -18.05
CA VAL A 59 -2.17 -15.05 -16.91
C VAL A 59 -0.93 -14.33 -16.42
N GLN A 60 -1.07 -13.02 -16.22
CA GLN A 60 -0.15 -12.18 -15.48
C GLN A 60 -0.89 -11.66 -14.24
N SER A 61 -0.31 -11.82 -13.06
CA SER A 61 -0.91 -11.37 -11.80
C SER A 61 0.13 -10.60 -10.99
N ASN A 62 0.04 -9.27 -11.01
CA ASN A 62 0.91 -8.39 -10.22
C ASN A 62 0.21 -8.07 -8.90
N ILE A 63 0.73 -8.66 -7.82
CA ILE A 63 0.22 -8.48 -6.45
C ILE A 63 1.16 -7.59 -5.62
N GLY A 64 0.79 -7.32 -4.37
CA GLY A 64 1.47 -6.38 -3.47
C GLY A 64 2.99 -6.50 -3.41
N ALA A 65 3.66 -5.38 -3.10
CA ALA A 65 5.12 -5.28 -3.07
C ALA A 65 5.63 -4.70 -1.74
N LYS A 66 6.85 -5.09 -1.37
CA LYS A 66 7.66 -4.42 -0.35
C LYS A 66 9.00 -4.04 -0.98
N ASN A 67 9.10 -2.78 -1.39
CA ASN A 67 10.30 -2.27 -2.03
C ASN A 67 11.38 -2.03 -0.98
N HIS A 68 12.61 -2.45 -1.27
CA HIS A 68 13.77 -2.22 -0.42
C HIS A 68 14.73 -1.27 -1.14
N ALA A 69 15.38 -0.39 -0.38
CA ALA A 69 16.44 0.48 -0.87
C ALA A 69 17.72 0.22 -0.08
N ILE A 70 18.85 0.13 -0.78
CA ILE A 70 20.18 -0.01 -0.17
C ILE A 70 20.89 1.33 -0.34
N VAL A 71 21.27 1.95 0.78
CA VAL A 71 22.03 3.21 0.78
C VAL A 71 23.49 2.89 1.06
N MET A 72 24.33 3.06 0.04
CA MET A 72 25.78 2.85 0.15
C MET A 72 26.46 4.06 0.81
N PRO A 73 27.62 3.90 1.47
CA PRO A 73 28.34 5.02 2.10
C PRO A 73 28.73 6.16 1.14
N ASP A 74 28.94 5.84 -0.14
CA ASP A 74 29.29 6.77 -1.22
C ASP A 74 28.05 7.36 -1.95
N ALA A 75 26.84 6.96 -1.56
CA ALA A 75 25.62 7.49 -2.17
C ALA A 75 25.44 8.98 -1.83
N SER A 76 25.18 9.78 -2.88
CA SER A 76 24.88 11.21 -2.77
C SER A 76 23.74 11.45 -1.79
N ALA A 77 23.98 12.31 -0.79
CA ALA A 77 23.08 12.47 0.35
C ALA A 77 21.74 13.09 -0.05
N ASP A 78 21.77 14.24 -0.70
CA ASP A 78 20.57 14.97 -1.08
C ASP A 78 19.70 14.17 -2.05
N ALA A 79 20.31 13.59 -3.08
CA ALA A 79 19.58 12.80 -4.07
C ALA A 79 18.94 11.54 -3.45
N THR A 80 19.63 10.90 -2.50
CA THR A 80 19.06 9.73 -1.79
C THR A 80 17.90 10.14 -0.91
N LEU A 81 18.02 11.25 -0.17
CA LEU A 81 16.96 11.73 0.70
C LEU A 81 15.73 12.16 -0.10
N ASP A 82 15.90 12.91 -1.18
CA ASP A 82 14.79 13.33 -2.05
C ASP A 82 14.08 12.12 -2.67
N ALA A 83 14.85 11.12 -3.12
CA ALA A 83 14.28 9.88 -3.64
C ALA A 83 13.53 9.08 -2.56
N LEU A 84 14.05 8.99 -1.33
CA LEU A 84 13.38 8.28 -0.23
C LEU A 84 12.12 9.00 0.26
N VAL A 85 12.14 10.32 0.31
CA VAL A 85 10.97 11.18 0.61
C VAL A 85 9.89 10.92 -0.43
N ALA A 86 10.25 10.98 -1.72
CA ALA A 86 9.31 10.74 -2.82
C ALA A 86 8.81 9.28 -2.88
N ALA A 87 9.64 8.30 -2.54
CA ALA A 87 9.30 6.88 -2.64
C ALA A 87 8.44 6.35 -1.47
N GLY A 88 8.33 7.08 -0.36
CA GLY A 88 7.43 6.72 0.74
C GLY A 88 8.03 6.73 2.16
N PHE A 89 9.15 7.41 2.38
CA PHE A 89 9.87 7.56 3.65
C PHE A 89 10.47 6.26 4.22
N GLY A 90 11.37 5.68 3.44
CA GLY A 90 12.18 4.50 3.78
C GLY A 90 13.41 4.80 4.67
N ALA A 91 13.80 3.78 5.44
CA ALA A 91 14.80 3.80 6.50
C ALA A 91 16.24 4.12 6.06
N ALA A 92 16.89 5.04 6.78
CA ALA A 92 18.33 5.26 6.76
C ALA A 92 18.85 5.62 8.17
N GLY A 93 19.46 4.65 8.87
CA GLY A 93 19.89 4.74 10.28
C GLY A 93 21.03 5.71 10.61
N GLN A 94 21.41 6.63 9.70
CA GLN A 94 22.35 7.73 9.96
C GLN A 94 21.86 9.10 9.43
N ARG A 95 20.78 9.12 8.65
CA ARG A 95 20.23 10.35 8.02
C ARG A 95 18.78 10.58 8.45
N GLU A 96 18.43 9.99 9.59
CA GLU A 96 17.09 9.95 10.16
C GLU A 96 16.56 11.34 10.48
N GLU A 97 17.38 12.21 11.09
CA GLU A 97 16.95 13.56 11.48
C GLU A 97 16.59 14.43 10.26
N GLU A 98 17.40 14.36 9.21
CA GLU A 98 17.19 15.12 7.97
C GLU A 98 15.99 14.58 7.18
N LEU A 99 15.85 13.26 7.12
CA LEU A 99 14.67 12.62 6.53
C LEU A 99 13.39 13.02 7.27
N VAL A 100 13.42 13.04 8.60
CA VAL A 100 12.30 13.48 9.44
C VAL A 100 11.99 14.95 9.22
N ALA A 101 13.01 15.81 9.09
CA ALA A 101 12.82 17.23 8.80
C ALA A 101 12.14 17.44 7.43
N ARG A 102 12.62 16.75 6.38
CA ARG A 102 12.01 16.79 5.04
C ARG A 102 10.59 16.21 5.04
N ALA A 103 10.36 15.13 5.80
CA ALA A 103 9.03 14.53 5.97
C ALA A 103 8.02 15.48 6.64
N LYS A 104 8.44 16.20 7.69
CA LYS A 104 7.60 17.18 8.39
C LYS A 104 7.25 18.40 7.53
N ALA A 105 8.08 18.70 6.52
CA ALA A 105 7.84 19.83 5.63
C ALA A 105 6.77 19.55 4.56
N LEU A 106 6.34 18.29 4.40
CA LEU A 106 5.32 17.93 3.41
C LEU A 106 3.95 18.52 3.75
N LYS A 107 3.29 19.07 2.72
CA LYS A 107 1.95 19.64 2.79
C LYS A 107 0.91 18.56 2.54
N VAL A 108 0.28 18.14 3.63
CA VAL A 108 -0.83 17.19 3.63
C VAL A 108 -2.14 17.95 3.40
N ASN A 109 -2.80 17.73 2.27
CA ASN A 109 -4.08 18.35 1.94
C ASN A 109 -4.92 17.48 0.99
N ALA A 110 -6.09 17.94 0.56
CA ALA A 110 -6.84 17.22 -0.46
C ALA A 110 -6.06 17.21 -1.77
N GLY A 111 -6.14 16.09 -2.51
CA GLY A 111 -5.40 15.92 -3.77
C GLY A 111 -5.81 16.89 -4.89
N THR A 112 -6.89 17.66 -4.69
CA THR A 112 -7.34 18.72 -5.60
C THR A 112 -6.74 20.09 -5.28
N GLU A 113 -6.07 20.25 -4.13
CA GLU A 113 -5.49 21.51 -3.71
C GLU A 113 -4.11 21.73 -4.33
N ALA A 114 -3.87 22.93 -4.86
CA ALA A 114 -2.59 23.26 -5.47
C ALA A 114 -1.48 23.27 -4.41
N GLY A 115 -0.38 22.56 -4.70
CA GLY A 115 0.76 22.47 -3.78
C GLY A 115 0.56 21.49 -2.61
N ALA A 116 -0.42 20.58 -2.70
CA ALA A 116 -0.50 19.41 -1.83
C ALA A 116 0.58 18.38 -2.24
N ASP A 117 1.42 17.98 -1.30
CA ASP A 117 2.44 16.95 -1.51
C ASP A 117 1.85 15.55 -1.27
N LEU A 118 0.92 15.43 -0.32
CA LEU A 118 0.28 14.16 0.05
C LEU A 118 -1.24 14.32 0.15
N GLY A 119 -1.97 13.35 -0.41
CA GLY A 119 -3.44 13.26 -0.41
C GLY A 119 -4.00 12.15 0.51
N PRO A 120 -5.28 12.24 0.91
CA PRO A 120 -5.92 11.34 1.86
C PRO A 120 -5.86 9.87 1.44
N VAL A 121 -5.92 8.95 2.43
CA VAL A 121 -6.07 7.51 2.12
C VAL A 121 -7.48 7.20 1.62
N ILE A 122 -7.62 6.10 0.89
CA ILE A 122 -8.85 5.75 0.15
C ILE A 122 -10.08 5.52 1.06
N SER A 123 -9.91 4.96 2.26
CA SER A 123 -11.03 4.62 3.17
C SER A 123 -10.61 4.66 4.65
N LYS A 124 -11.60 4.78 5.55
CA LYS A 124 -11.38 4.69 7.00
C LYS A 124 -10.84 3.33 7.43
N GLU A 125 -11.29 2.26 6.81
CA GLU A 125 -10.84 0.90 7.11
C GLU A 125 -9.36 0.73 6.77
N VAL A 126 -8.92 1.31 5.64
CA VAL A 126 -7.50 1.33 5.25
C VAL A 126 -6.67 2.12 6.26
N LYS A 127 -7.17 3.28 6.71
CA LYS A 127 -6.55 4.04 7.81
C LYS A 127 -6.39 3.18 9.07
N ASP A 128 -7.44 2.49 9.50
CA ASP A 128 -7.40 1.71 10.74
C ASP A 128 -6.43 0.51 10.61
N GLN A 129 -6.37 -0.13 9.45
CA GLN A 129 -5.39 -1.19 9.15
C GLN A 129 -3.96 -0.66 9.21
N ILE A 130 -3.72 0.50 8.62
CA ILE A 130 -2.45 1.21 8.66
C ILE A 130 -2.03 1.49 10.10
N CYS A 131 -2.93 2.04 10.93
CA CYS A 131 -2.61 2.37 12.32
C CYS A 131 -2.24 1.12 13.12
N LYS A 132 -2.92 0.00 12.84
CA LYS A 132 -2.57 -1.31 13.44
C LYS A 132 -1.19 -1.80 13.00
N LEU A 133 -0.83 -1.64 11.72
CA LEU A 133 0.50 -2.02 11.23
C LEU A 133 1.60 -1.20 11.90
N VAL A 134 1.41 0.11 12.03
CA VAL A 134 2.34 0.99 12.75
C VAL A 134 2.48 0.55 14.20
N GLN A 135 1.35 0.31 14.89
CA GLN A 135 1.35 -0.13 16.28
C GLN A 135 2.06 -1.48 16.43
N SER A 136 1.83 -2.43 15.52
CA SER A 136 2.50 -3.74 15.56
C SER A 136 4.03 -3.63 15.42
N GLY A 137 4.52 -2.64 14.66
CA GLY A 137 5.95 -2.35 14.57
C GLY A 137 6.52 -1.86 15.90
N VAL A 138 5.81 -0.92 16.55
CA VAL A 138 6.19 -0.40 17.87
C VAL A 138 6.16 -1.51 18.93
N ASP A 139 5.12 -2.34 18.93
CA ASP A 139 4.97 -3.48 19.84
C ASP A 139 6.09 -4.52 19.63
N SER A 140 6.60 -4.62 18.41
CA SER A 140 7.74 -5.48 18.05
C SER A 140 9.11 -4.86 18.40
N GLY A 141 9.13 -3.69 19.05
CA GLY A 141 10.35 -3.02 19.53
C GLY A 141 10.91 -1.95 18.59
N ALA A 142 10.22 -1.62 17.49
CA ALA A 142 10.69 -0.61 16.57
C ALA A 142 10.50 0.82 17.13
N ARG A 143 11.45 1.70 16.84
CA ARG A 143 11.42 3.12 17.24
C ARG A 143 10.51 3.92 16.31
N LEU A 144 9.49 4.54 16.86
CA LEU A 144 8.62 5.48 16.17
C LEU A 144 9.21 6.90 16.23
N VAL A 145 9.67 7.41 15.09
CA VAL A 145 10.45 8.66 14.99
C VAL A 145 9.61 9.84 14.49
N LEU A 146 8.62 9.54 13.63
CA LEU A 146 7.60 10.48 13.20
C LEU A 146 6.26 9.76 13.27
N ASP A 147 5.25 10.35 13.92
CA ASP A 147 3.91 9.76 14.05
C ASP A 147 2.85 10.61 13.35
N GLY A 148 2.37 10.12 12.22
CA GLY A 148 1.31 10.75 11.43
C GLY A 148 -0.09 10.21 11.70
N ARG A 149 -0.30 9.30 12.67
CA ARG A 149 -1.59 8.61 12.92
C ARG A 149 -2.75 9.55 13.31
N ASN A 150 -2.48 10.82 13.61
CA ASN A 150 -3.48 11.81 14.00
C ASN A 150 -3.63 12.97 13.00
N THR A 151 -3.05 12.89 11.79
CA THR A 151 -3.05 13.98 10.80
C THR A 151 -4.40 14.15 10.09
N VAL A 152 -5.16 15.21 10.36
CA VAL A 152 -6.49 15.40 9.76
C VAL A 152 -6.42 16.34 8.54
N VAL A 153 -7.01 15.92 7.43
CA VAL A 153 -7.28 16.76 6.25
C VAL A 153 -8.77 17.10 6.24
N TYR A 154 -9.11 18.39 6.16
CA TYR A 154 -10.49 18.86 6.09
C TYR A 154 -10.85 19.20 4.64
N HIS A 155 -11.61 18.34 3.98
CA HIS A 155 -12.24 18.64 2.68
C HIS A 155 -13.63 18.01 2.61
N ALA A 156 -14.53 18.66 1.88
CA ALA A 156 -15.98 18.56 2.03
C ALA A 156 -16.61 17.16 1.78
N PHE A 157 -15.85 16.16 1.37
CA PHE A 157 -16.38 14.83 1.01
C PHE A 157 -15.57 13.60 1.45
N LEU A 158 -14.39 13.73 2.09
CA LEU A 158 -13.58 12.58 2.52
C LEU A 158 -12.77 12.89 3.79
N TYR A 159 -13.18 12.35 4.95
CA TYR A 159 -12.48 12.48 6.23
C TYR A 159 -11.34 11.47 6.40
N HIS A 160 -10.43 11.30 5.43
CA HIS A 160 -9.51 10.16 5.48
C HIS A 160 -8.05 10.58 5.58
N LEU A 161 -7.63 10.63 6.85
CA LEU A 161 -6.29 10.73 7.40
C LEU A 161 -5.16 10.21 6.48
N ILE A 162 -4.02 10.88 6.41
CA ILE A 162 -2.81 10.33 5.76
C ILE A 162 -1.95 9.59 6.77
N MET A 163 -1.51 8.41 6.36
CA MET A 163 -0.49 7.60 7.00
C MET A 163 0.90 8.18 6.75
N CYS A 164 1.61 8.60 7.79
CA CYS A 164 3.05 8.80 7.73
C CYS A 164 3.64 8.49 9.09
N ALA A 165 3.98 7.22 9.35
CA ALA A 165 4.75 6.85 10.53
C ALA A 165 6.13 6.34 10.09
N LEU A 166 7.20 7.03 10.53
CA LEU A 166 8.56 6.53 10.35
C LEU A 166 8.87 5.61 11.52
N VAL A 167 8.97 4.32 11.22
CA VAL A 167 9.28 3.27 12.19
C VAL A 167 10.61 2.64 11.78
N PHE A 168 11.61 2.72 12.66
CA PHE A 168 12.93 2.15 12.46
C PHE A 168 13.13 0.94 13.36
N ALA A 169 13.73 -0.13 12.84
CA ALA A 169 14.13 -1.31 13.61
C ALA A 169 15.52 -1.11 14.24
#